data_AF-A5KSF9-F1
#
_entry.id   AF-A5KSF9-F1
#
_cell.length_a   1.000
_cell.length_b   1.000
_cell.length_c   1.000
_cell.angle_alpha   90.00
_cell.angle_beta   90.00
_cell.angle_gamma   90.00
#
_symmetry.space_group_name_H-M   'P 1'
#
loop_
_entity.id
_entity.type
_entity.pdbx_description
1 polymer ?
#
loop_
_entity_poly.entity_id
_entity_poly.type
_entity_poly.pdbx_seq_one_letter_code
_entity_poly.pdbx_strand_id
1 'polypeptide(L)'
;MMLQKRSLSKSTRPGWYHISAGGHINVGETPVEAAVREVQEEMSLEIDPMKLHYVHSVRIIPRDPRDIVNVFLYRLDGDEEITYLDGEVTLTNGVHWITSKKSPKTLQVTTLFHKGSFILMR
;
A
#
# COMPACT_ATOMS: atom_id res chain seq x y z
N MET A 1 -11.27 -1.26 7.00
CA MET A 1 -10.16 -1.14 6.06
C MET A 1 -10.45 0.00 5.10
N MET A 2 -9.45 0.83 4.82
CA MET A 2 -9.55 1.88 3.80
C MET A 2 -9.34 1.30 2.41
N LEU A 3 -10.18 1.66 1.45
CA LEU A 3 -9.93 1.44 0.04
C LEU A 3 -9.77 2.77 -0.67
N GLN A 4 -8.77 2.86 -1.55
CA GLN A 4 -8.58 4.00 -2.43
C GLN A 4 -9.27 3.74 -3.77
N LYS A 5 -9.93 4.74 -4.35
CA LYS A 5 -10.46 4.68 -5.71
C LYS A 5 -9.42 5.22 -6.68
N ARG A 6 -8.91 4.35 -7.56
CA ARG A 6 -7.90 4.71 -8.55
C ARG A 6 -8.39 5.83 -9.47
N SER A 7 -7.51 6.79 -9.75
CA SER A 7 -7.75 7.88 -10.67
C SER A 7 -8.17 7.36 -12.05
N LEU A 8 -9.06 8.11 -12.70
CA LEU A 8 -9.49 7.82 -14.07
C LEU A 8 -8.37 8.03 -15.11
N SER A 9 -7.29 8.74 -14.74
CA SER A 9 -6.14 8.98 -15.61
C SER A 9 -5.16 7.81 -15.68
N LYS A 10 -5.33 6.75 -14.86
CA LYS A 10 -4.42 5.60 -14.88
C LYS A 10 -4.67 4.70 -16.09
N SER A 11 -3.58 4.25 -16.72
CA SER A 11 -3.63 3.36 -17.88
C SER A 11 -4.19 1.95 -17.58
N THR A 12 -4.14 1.53 -16.31
CA THR A 12 -4.63 0.23 -15.85
C THR A 12 -5.69 0.37 -14.76
N ARG A 13 -6.84 -0.28 -14.98
CA ARG A 13 -7.99 -0.35 -14.07
C ARG A 13 -8.43 1.02 -13.50
N PRO A 14 -8.67 2.05 -14.36
CA PRO A 14 -9.14 3.36 -13.91
C PRO A 14 -10.48 3.25 -13.17
N GLY A 15 -10.64 3.99 -12.07
CA GLY A 15 -11.88 4.04 -11.28
C GLY A 15 -12.15 2.82 -10.39
N TRP A 16 -11.30 1.80 -10.39
CA TRP A 16 -11.42 0.63 -9.51
C TRP A 16 -10.97 0.96 -8.09
N TYR A 17 -11.56 0.29 -7.10
CA TYR A 17 -11.05 0.34 -5.73
C TYR A 17 -9.80 -0.53 -5.57
N HIS A 18 -8.83 -0.01 -4.84
CA HIS A 18 -7.55 -0.61 -4.53
C HIS A 18 -7.28 -0.55 -3.03
N ILE A 19 -6.26 -1.30 -2.62
CA ILE A 19 -5.74 -1.32 -1.24
C ILE A 19 -5.27 0.07 -0.79
N SER A 20 -4.97 0.21 0.50
CA SER A 20 -4.76 1.52 1.11
C SER A 20 -3.46 2.20 0.70
N ALA A 21 -2.37 1.44 0.52
CA ALA A 21 -1.12 1.90 -0.08
C ALA A 21 -0.29 0.69 -0.52
N GLY A 22 0.61 0.86 -1.50
CA GLY A 22 1.63 -0.15 -1.75
C GLY A 22 2.35 -0.08 -3.08
N GLY A 23 3.62 -0.47 -3.05
CA GLY A 23 4.46 -0.51 -4.23
C GLY A 23 5.61 -1.51 -4.13
N HIS A 24 6.63 -1.32 -4.96
CA HIS A 24 7.74 -2.26 -5.08
C HIS A 24 8.76 -2.05 -3.97
N ILE A 25 9.34 -3.15 -3.49
CA ILE A 25 10.49 -3.09 -2.60
C ILE A 25 11.72 -2.70 -3.43
N ASN A 26 12.37 -1.61 -3.04
CA ASN A 26 13.59 -1.12 -3.68
C ASN A 26 14.82 -1.97 -3.33
N VAL A 27 15.91 -1.75 -4.06
CA VAL A 27 17.19 -2.42 -3.77
C VAL A 27 17.69 -2.02 -2.39
N GLY A 28 17.95 -3.02 -1.53
CA GLY A 28 18.43 -2.82 -0.17
C GLY A 28 17.35 -2.46 0.84
N GLU A 29 16.10 -2.35 0.41
CA GLU A 29 14.95 -2.02 1.25
C GLU A 29 14.33 -3.30 1.83
N THR A 30 13.95 -3.26 3.11
CA THR A 30 13.13 -4.29 3.74
C THR A 30 11.65 -4.10 3.39
N PRO A 31 10.80 -5.14 3.49
CA PRO A 31 9.36 -4.99 3.28
C PRO A 31 8.70 -3.93 4.17
N VAL A 32 9.23 -3.70 5.37
CA VAL A 32 8.69 -2.71 6.32
C VAL A 32 9.09 -1.30 5.92
N GLU A 33 10.36 -1.08 5.55
CA GLU A 33 10.82 0.23 5.04
C GLU A 33 10.05 0.64 3.79
N ALA A 34 9.85 -0.30 2.86
CA ALA A 34 9.02 -0.10 1.69
C ALA A 34 7.58 0.27 2.08
N ALA A 35 6.98 -0.42 3.05
CA ALA A 35 5.61 -0.14 3.48
C ALA A 35 5.47 1.27 4.06
N VAL A 36 6.44 1.73 4.86
CA VAL A 36 6.46 3.09 5.42
C VAL A 36 6.63 4.14 4.32
N ARG A 37 7.58 3.92 3.39
CA ARG A 37 7.82 4.83 2.26
C ARG A 37 6.59 4.98 1.37
N GLU A 38 5.99 3.87 0.94
CA GLU A 38 4.83 3.91 0.04
C GLU A 38 3.63 4.61 0.70
N VAL A 39 3.43 4.41 2.01
CA VAL A 39 2.39 5.16 2.76
C VAL A 39 2.69 6.66 2.79
N GLN A 40 3.95 7.05 2.94
CA GLN A 40 4.35 8.46 2.90
C GLN A 40 4.18 9.07 1.50
N GLU A 41 4.62 8.37 0.45
CA GLU A 41 4.58 8.85 -0.94
C GLU A 41 3.15 8.97 -1.46
N GLU A 42 2.31 7.97 -1.19
CA GLU A 42 0.93 7.95 -1.69
C GLU A 42 -0.03 8.79 -0.84
N MET A 43 0.19 8.86 0.49
CA MET A 43 -0.82 9.36 1.44
C MET A 43 -0.34 10.51 2.33
N SER A 44 0.93 10.92 2.23
CA SER A 44 1.55 11.91 3.13
C SER A 44 1.48 11.55 4.62
N LEU A 45 1.35 10.27 4.94
CA LEU A 45 1.24 9.80 6.32
C LEU A 45 2.60 9.32 6.84
N GLU A 46 3.01 9.84 7.99
CA GLU A 46 4.10 9.26 8.76
C GLU A 46 3.53 8.16 9.68
N ILE A 47 4.01 6.93 9.50
CA ILE A 47 3.56 5.78 10.29
C ILE A 47 4.72 5.16 11.07
N ASP A 48 4.43 4.67 12.27
CA ASP A 48 5.43 3.98 13.09
C ASP A 48 5.67 2.56 12.57
N PRO A 49 6.89 2.21 12.10
CA PRO A 49 7.20 0.88 11.60
C PRO A 49 6.95 -0.22 12.64
N MET A 50 7.06 0.09 13.94
CA MET A 50 6.81 -0.88 15.02
C MET A 50 5.32 -1.20 15.21
N LYS A 51 4.42 -0.35 14.71
CA LYS A 51 2.97 -0.57 14.73
C LYS A 51 2.45 -1.27 13.47
N LEU A 52 3.31 -1.50 12.46
CA LEU A 52 2.94 -2.30 11.28
C LEU A 52 2.74 -3.76 11.70
N HIS A 53 1.50 -4.23 11.59
CA HIS A 53 1.17 -5.61 11.87
C HIS A 53 1.30 -6.45 10.60
N TYR A 54 2.35 -7.28 10.54
CA TYR A 54 2.49 -8.26 9.47
C TYR A 54 1.35 -9.29 9.54
N VAL A 55 0.68 -9.50 8.41
CA VAL A 55 -0.42 -10.47 8.28
C VAL A 55 0.06 -11.74 7.58
N HIS A 56 0.56 -11.60 6.34
CA HIS A 56 1.01 -12.73 5.54
C HIS A 56 1.81 -12.29 4.30
N SER A 57 2.42 -13.25 3.61
CA SER A 57 3.05 -13.05 2.30
C SER A 57 2.47 -14.02 1.28
N VAL A 58 2.08 -13.53 0.10
CA VAL A 58 1.43 -14.31 -0.95
C VAL A 58 2.27 -14.27 -2.22
N ARG A 59 2.40 -15.42 -2.90
CA ARG A 59 3.02 -15.49 -4.23
C ARG A 59 1.98 -15.32 -5.33
N ILE A 60 2.26 -14.46 -6.32
CA ILE A 60 1.38 -14.26 -7.48
C ILE A 60 1.84 -15.15 -8.64
N ILE A 61 1.65 -16.46 -8.50
CA ILE A 61 2.12 -17.48 -9.45
C ILE A 61 1.68 -17.22 -10.90
N PRO A 62 0.42 -16.80 -11.19
CA PRO A 62 -0.01 -16.59 -12.57
C PRO A 62 0.68 -15.42 -13.30
N ARG A 63 1.32 -14.50 -12.55
CA ARG A 63 2.06 -13.36 -13.12
C ARG A 63 3.54 -13.70 -13.23
N ASP A 64 4.16 -14.02 -12.10
CA ASP A 64 5.54 -14.48 -12.00
C ASP A 64 5.66 -15.28 -10.69
N PRO A 65 6.14 -16.54 -10.70
CA PRO A 65 6.31 -17.33 -9.49
C PRO A 65 7.28 -16.72 -8.47
N ARG A 66 8.04 -15.68 -8.87
CA ARG A 66 8.98 -14.94 -8.03
C ARG A 66 8.36 -13.68 -7.41
N ASP A 67 7.15 -13.28 -7.82
CA ASP A 67 6.43 -12.17 -7.21
C ASP A 67 5.95 -12.57 -5.83
N ILE A 68 6.40 -11.84 -4.81
CA ILE A 68 5.95 -12.01 -3.43
C ILE A 68 5.36 -10.68 -2.97
N VAL A 69 4.10 -10.70 -2.56
CA VAL A 69 3.43 -9.57 -1.92
C VAL A 69 3.41 -9.80 -0.42
N ASN A 70 3.94 -8.86 0.35
CA ASN A 70 3.78 -8.81 1.80
C ASN A 70 2.57 -7.95 2.14
N VAL A 71 1.78 -8.39 3.12
CA VAL A 71 0.57 -7.71 3.55
C VAL A 71 0.72 -7.30 5.00
N PHE A 72 0.52 -6.01 5.27
CA PHE A 72 0.53 -5.40 6.58
C PHE A 72 -0.80 -4.71 6.87
N LEU A 73 -1.13 -4.59 8.15
CA LEU A 73 -2.19 -3.73 8.65
C LEU A 73 -1.60 -2.66 9.56
N TYR A 74 -2.08 -1.44 9.39
CA TYR A 74 -1.74 -0.32 10.26
C TYR A 74 -3.01 0.31 10.80
N ARG A 75 -3.11 0.49 12.11
CA ARG A 75 -4.26 1.14 12.74
C ARG A 75 -3.99 2.63 12.87
N LEU A 76 -4.94 3.42 12.40
CA LEU A 76 -4.94 4.86 12.57
C LEU A 76 -5.59 5.23 13.91
N ASP A 77 -5.09 6.29 14.52
CA ASP A 77 -5.56 6.88 15.77
C ASP A 77 -6.84 7.72 15.52
N GLY A 78 -7.04 8.19 14.28
CA GLY A 78 -8.32 8.64 13.74
C GLY A 78 -8.39 10.13 13.37
N ASP A 79 -7.40 10.90 13.78
CA ASP A 79 -7.20 12.34 13.57
C ASP A 79 -6.24 12.66 12.40
N GLU A 80 -5.70 11.65 11.73
CA GLU A 80 -4.76 11.83 10.63
C GLU A 80 -5.43 12.50 9.41
N GLU A 81 -4.80 13.54 8.89
CA GLU A 81 -5.15 14.15 7.62
C GLU A 81 -4.38 13.46 6.48
N ILE A 82 -5.13 12.90 5.52
CA ILE A 82 -4.57 12.16 4.40
C ILE A 82 -4.55 13.05 3.16
N THR A 83 -3.39 13.17 2.54
CA THR A 83 -3.23 13.88 1.26
C THR A 83 -2.62 12.97 0.22
N TYR A 84 -3.31 12.81 -0.91
CA TYR A 84 -2.87 11.97 -2.02
C TYR A 84 -2.02 12.74 -3.02
N LEU A 85 -0.71 12.47 -3.05
CA LEU A 85 0.28 13.32 -3.75
C LEU A 85 0.67 12.86 -5.16
N ASP A 86 0.49 11.59 -5.47
CA ASP A 86 1.04 10.95 -6.68
C ASP A 86 0.07 10.95 -7.88
N GLY A 87 -1.15 11.45 -7.70
CA GLY A 87 -2.21 11.43 -8.71
C GLY A 87 -2.79 10.03 -8.99
N GLU A 88 -2.48 9.02 -8.17
CA GLU A 88 -3.03 7.67 -8.28
C GLU A 88 -4.46 7.55 -7.77
N VAL A 89 -4.89 8.45 -6.89
CA VAL A 89 -6.23 8.45 -6.28
C VAL A 89 -7.12 9.52 -6.90
N THR A 90 -8.41 9.20 -7.05
CA THR A 90 -9.42 10.18 -7.49
C THR A 90 -9.61 11.25 -6.42
N LEU A 91 -9.31 12.52 -6.71
CA LEU A 91 -9.41 13.60 -5.71
C LEU A 91 -10.84 13.83 -5.18
N THR A 92 -11.87 13.53 -5.97
CA THR A 92 -13.29 13.63 -5.57
C THR A 92 -13.84 12.26 -5.13
N ASN A 93 -14.10 12.09 -3.83
CA ASN A 93 -14.59 10.83 -3.22
C ASN A 93 -13.64 9.63 -3.44
N GLY A 94 -12.32 9.88 -3.36
CA GLY A 94 -11.27 8.90 -3.61
C GLY A 94 -11.11 7.80 -2.57
N VAL A 95 -11.89 7.81 -1.49
CA VAL A 95 -11.69 6.92 -0.35
C VAL A 95 -13.01 6.30 0.07
N HIS A 96 -12.98 5.00 0.30
CA HIS A 96 -14.11 4.28 0.85
C HIS A 96 -13.69 3.44 2.06
N TRP A 97 -14.37 3.62 3.19
CA TRP A 97 -14.12 2.86 4.41
C TRP A 97 -15.06 1.66 4.47
N ILE A 98 -14.48 0.46 4.38
CA ILE A 98 -15.21 -0.79 4.62
C ILE A 98 -14.93 -1.20 6.07
N THR A 99 -15.62 -0.55 7.01
CA THR A 99 -15.63 -0.92 8.43
C THR A 99 -17.03 -0.74 9.00
N SER A 100 -17.33 -1.47 10.08
CA SER A 100 -18.43 -1.06 10.96
C SER A 100 -18.09 0.32 11.55
N LYS A 101 -19.11 1.16 11.84
CA LYS A 101 -18.91 2.50 12.43
C LYS A 101 -18.13 2.50 13.76
N LYS A 102 -18.01 1.34 14.42
CA LYS A 102 -17.35 1.17 15.73
C LYS A 102 -15.95 0.55 15.64
N SER A 103 -15.52 0.13 14.45
CA SER A 103 -14.20 -0.50 14.28
C SER A 103 -13.13 0.58 14.06
N PRO A 104 -11.89 0.36 14.55
CA PRO A 104 -10.79 1.28 14.28
C PRO A 104 -10.55 1.47 12.78
N LYS A 105 -10.23 2.69 12.37
CA LYS A 105 -9.75 2.96 11.01
C LYS A 105 -8.43 2.20 10.83
N THR A 106 -8.33 1.45 9.74
CA THR A 106 -7.17 0.56 9.49
C THR A 106 -6.80 0.65 8.01
N LEU A 107 -5.51 0.82 7.75
CA LEU A 107 -4.89 0.75 6.43
C LEU A 107 -4.41 -0.67 6.17
N GLN A 108 -4.64 -1.17 4.96
CA GLN A 108 -3.93 -2.33 4.43
C GLN A 108 -2.81 -1.83 3.52
N VAL A 109 -1.57 -2.11 3.92
CA VAL A 109 -0.36 -1.73 3.19
C VAL A 109 0.24 -2.98 2.59
N THR A 110 0.65 -2.92 1.32
CA THR A 110 1.34 -4.06 0.70
C THR A 110 2.65 -3.67 0.04
N THR A 111 3.60 -4.60 0.01
CA THR A 111 4.87 -4.39 -0.68
C THR A 111 5.17 -5.57 -1.58
N LEU A 112 5.62 -5.28 -2.80
CA LEU A 112 5.88 -6.29 -3.83
C LEU A 112 7.38 -6.46 -4.05
N PHE A 113 7.86 -7.66 -3.79
CA PHE A 113 9.16 -8.10 -4.26
C PHE A 113 9.05 -8.65 -5.68
N HIS A 114 9.86 -8.12 -6.60
CA HIS A 114 10.06 -8.66 -7.95
C HIS A 114 11.55 -8.90 -8.19
N LYS A 115 11.94 -10.13 -8.57
CA LYS A 115 13.36 -10.54 -8.64
C LYS A 115 14.19 -9.76 -9.68
N GLY A 116 13.56 -9.11 -10.66
CA GLY A 116 14.25 -8.26 -11.64
C GLY A 116 14.85 -6.98 -11.04
N SER A 117 14.48 -6.60 -9.82
CA SER A 117 14.92 -5.37 -9.18
C SER A 117 16.35 -5.43 -8.62
N PHE A 118 17.02 -6.59 -8.60
CA PHE A 118 18.40 -6.70 -8.12
C PHE A 118 19.32 -7.30 -9.20
N ILE A 119 20.25 -6.47 -9.72
CA ILE A 119 21.53 -7.00 -10.21
C ILE A 119 22.32 -7.37 -8.97
N LEU A 120 22.53 -8.67 -8.77
CA LEU A 120 23.35 -9.22 -7.70
C LEU A 120 24.79 -8.68 -7.87
N MET A 121 25.21 -7.69 -7.07
CA MET A 121 26.64 -7.47 -6.86
C MET A 121 27.14 -8.69 -6.07
N ARG A 122 27.85 -9.57 -6.78
CA ARG A 122 28.69 -10.61 -6.19
C ARG A 122 29.93 -10.00 -5.56
#